data_AF-A0A7C9JJD2-F1
#
_entry.id   AF-A0A7C9JJD2-F1
#
_cell.length_a   1.000
_cell.length_b   1.000
_cell.length_c   1.000
_cell.angle_alpha   90.00
_cell.angle_beta   90.00
_cell.angle_gamma   90.00
#
_symmetry.space_group_name_H-M   'P 1'
#
loop_
_entity.id
_entity.type
_entity.pdbx_description
1 polymer ?
#
loop_
_entity_poly.entity_id
_entity_poly.type
_entity_poly.pdbx_seq_one_letter_code
_entity_poly.pdbx_strand_id
1 'polypeptide(L)'
;MSDSRRKPSTSHTAAGSRATASRTAAAPRTAIPRTTAVSHANASRSTRPTTPAGDDLGKRIYSLIAGSDGITAREIARRLGVDRTTVNRQLYNFPFIRDLCYHDDDFCWHGLIQQRTPHDGLYDYAGWYGTVAEFLAQPEPSWLAELKQGCTRIGRNLNDTRGLFHSFADTRETMVQLFDDLRRCNVSCDSWELVFELRIKVGKWVRIYADVVVIAPGNAFSLEFKMKDAAPQSEVDQAAKYAPYLQTVLGPQLPVTPALVLTRCSDTFEMLTADDGTHVALASGDMLMNVFDERLRFLA
;
A
#
# COMPACT_ATOMS: atom_id res chain seq x y z
N MET A 1 20.36 -46.63 -37.87
CA MET A 1 19.41 -46.72 -36.75
C MET A 1 18.53 -45.49 -36.84
N SER A 2 17.48 -45.46 -37.68
CA SER A 2 16.19 -46.14 -37.47
C SER A 2 15.58 -45.66 -36.15
N ASP A 3 14.40 -45.05 -36.05
CA ASP A 3 13.26 -45.01 -36.96
C ASP A 3 12.32 -43.87 -36.53
N SER A 4 11.47 -43.46 -37.47
CA SER A 4 10.43 -42.44 -37.36
C SER A 4 9.20 -42.96 -36.59
N ARG A 5 8.34 -42.07 -36.09
CA ARG A 5 6.86 -42.24 -35.99
C ARG A 5 6.23 -40.95 -35.45
N ARG A 6 5.64 -40.10 -36.30
CA ARG A 6 4.26 -40.10 -36.86
C ARG A 6 3.14 -39.83 -35.84
N LYS A 7 2.41 -38.74 -36.10
CA LYS A 7 1.05 -38.41 -35.67
C LYS A 7 0.05 -39.54 -35.98
N PRO A 8 -1.15 -39.46 -35.40
CA PRO A 8 -2.37 -39.61 -36.17
C PRO A 8 -3.29 -38.40 -36.08
N SER A 9 -3.77 -37.97 -37.24
CA SER A 9 -5.02 -37.24 -37.46
C SER A 9 -6.15 -38.23 -37.70
N THR A 10 -7.37 -37.94 -37.24
CA THR A 10 -8.58 -38.24 -38.02
C THR A 10 -9.71 -37.28 -37.65
N SER A 11 -10.20 -36.62 -38.69
CA SER A 11 -11.44 -35.88 -38.86
C SER A 11 -12.68 -36.79 -38.92
N HIS A 12 -13.87 -36.25 -38.62
CA HIS A 12 -15.12 -36.48 -39.36
C HIS A 12 -16.13 -35.36 -39.00
N THR A 13 -16.38 -34.40 -39.92
CA THR A 13 -17.59 -34.21 -40.78
C THR A 13 -18.89 -33.91 -40.02
N ALA A 14 -19.41 -32.66 -40.11
CA ALA A 14 -20.46 -32.19 -41.05
C ALA A 14 -21.87 -32.28 -40.40
N ALA A 15 -22.90 -31.46 -40.62
CA ALA A 15 -23.20 -30.28 -41.43
C ALA A 15 -24.59 -29.75 -40.95
N GLY A 16 -25.01 -28.57 -41.45
CA GLY A 16 -26.43 -28.14 -41.47
C GLY A 16 -26.71 -26.95 -40.53
N SER A 17 -26.75 -25.68 -40.95
CA SER A 17 -27.51 -24.98 -42.02
C SER A 17 -28.82 -24.34 -41.53
N ARG A 18 -28.84 -23.01 -41.67
CA ARG A 18 -29.94 -22.10 -42.07
C ARG A 18 -31.02 -21.64 -41.08
N ALA A 19 -31.06 -20.29 -40.99
CA ALA A 19 -32.20 -19.37 -41.21
C ALA A 19 -33.32 -19.37 -40.15
N THR A 20 -34.07 -18.29 -39.86
CA THR A 20 -34.43 -17.08 -40.62
C THR A 20 -35.02 -16.05 -39.64
N ALA A 21 -35.05 -14.79 -40.07
CA ALA A 21 -35.64 -13.63 -39.42
C ALA A 21 -37.15 -13.73 -39.09
N SER A 22 -37.64 -12.88 -38.17
CA SER A 22 -38.39 -11.64 -38.53
C SER A 22 -39.41 -11.21 -37.45
N ARG A 23 -39.32 -9.91 -37.12
CA ARG A 23 -40.37 -8.91 -36.81
C ARG A 23 -41.72 -9.36 -36.21
N THR A 24 -42.11 -8.65 -35.14
CA THR A 24 -43.38 -7.88 -35.13
C THR A 24 -43.32 -6.68 -34.18
N ALA A 25 -43.86 -5.56 -34.65
CA ALA A 25 -44.05 -4.30 -33.95
C ALA A 25 -45.51 -4.14 -33.49
N ALA A 26 -45.76 -3.35 -32.44
CA ALA A 26 -46.77 -2.26 -32.38
C ALA A 26 -47.14 -1.87 -30.94
N ALA A 27 -47.12 -0.56 -30.68
CA ALA A 27 -47.62 0.16 -29.48
C ALA A 27 -49.14 0.45 -29.61
N PRO A 28 -49.80 1.40 -28.89
CA PRO A 28 -49.55 2.08 -27.60
C PRO A 28 -50.80 2.05 -26.68
N ARG A 29 -50.75 2.61 -25.44
CA ARG A 29 -51.80 3.53 -24.90
C ARG A 29 -51.56 4.06 -23.47
N THR A 30 -51.79 5.37 -23.37
CA THR A 30 -52.36 6.17 -22.27
C THR A 30 -51.55 6.52 -21.01
N ALA A 31 -51.78 7.75 -20.55
CA ALA A 31 -50.97 8.56 -19.67
C ALA A 31 -51.69 8.92 -18.34
N ILE A 32 -50.91 9.01 -17.25
CA ILE A 32 -50.99 9.93 -16.07
C ILE A 32 -52.16 9.68 -15.06
N PRO A 33 -51.99 9.75 -13.71
CA PRO A 33 -51.20 10.75 -12.96
C PRO A 33 -50.31 10.31 -11.77
N ARG A 34 -49.48 11.29 -11.38
CA ARG A 34 -48.58 11.41 -10.22
C ARG A 34 -49.16 10.89 -8.89
N THR A 35 -48.31 10.22 -8.12
CA THR A 35 -48.35 10.29 -6.66
C THR A 35 -46.94 10.12 -6.10
N THR A 36 -46.59 11.01 -5.18
CA THR A 36 -45.36 11.11 -4.40
C THR A 36 -45.06 9.82 -3.63
N ALA A 37 -43.86 9.26 -3.78
CA ALA A 37 -43.33 8.25 -2.87
C ALA A 37 -41.83 8.47 -2.62
N VAL A 38 -41.56 8.65 -1.35
CA VAL A 38 -40.29 8.85 -0.64
C VAL A 38 -39.22 7.87 -1.12
N SER A 39 -38.06 8.39 -1.52
CA SER A 39 -36.87 7.58 -1.78
C SER A 39 -36.31 7.04 -0.48
N HIS A 40 -36.32 5.72 -0.32
CA HIS A 40 -35.57 5.04 0.72
C HIS A 40 -34.08 5.22 0.46
N ALA A 41 -33.45 6.07 1.27
CA ALA A 41 -32.01 6.12 1.42
C ALA A 41 -31.53 4.76 1.98
N ASN A 42 -30.80 4.01 1.17
CA ASN A 42 -30.00 2.89 1.65
C ASN A 42 -28.86 3.47 2.49
N ALA A 43 -29.07 3.53 3.81
CA ALA A 43 -28.03 3.79 4.78
C ALA A 43 -27.04 2.61 4.76
N SER A 44 -25.98 2.74 3.96
CA SER A 44 -24.79 1.93 4.09
C SER A 44 -24.23 2.12 5.50
N ARG A 45 -24.33 1.05 6.29
CA ARG A 45 -23.82 0.93 7.66
C ARG A 45 -22.31 1.21 7.67
N SER A 46 -21.95 2.45 7.93
CA SER A 46 -20.59 2.84 8.31
C SER A 46 -20.33 2.26 9.69
N THR A 47 -19.64 1.12 9.72
CA THR A 47 -19.10 0.57 10.97
C THR A 47 -17.79 1.30 11.23
N ARG A 48 -17.91 2.41 11.95
CA ARG A 48 -16.81 3.16 12.55
C ARG A 48 -15.92 2.18 13.33
N PRO A 49 -14.61 2.05 13.04
CA PRO A 49 -13.68 1.52 14.01
C PRO A 49 -13.41 2.65 15.00
N THR A 50 -14.13 2.67 16.11
CA THR A 50 -13.68 3.39 17.31
C THR A 50 -12.46 2.63 17.82
N THR A 51 -11.27 3.24 17.78
CA THR A 51 -10.01 2.66 18.26
C THR A 51 -10.19 2.19 19.72
N PRO A 52 -10.29 0.88 20.00
CA PRO A 52 -10.38 0.41 21.36
C PRO A 52 -9.00 0.53 22.00
N ALA A 53 -8.93 0.78 23.31
CA ALA A 53 -7.69 0.79 24.09
C ALA A 53 -6.81 -0.49 23.94
N GLY A 54 -7.33 -1.55 23.30
CA GLY A 54 -6.59 -2.76 22.95
C GLY A 54 -5.65 -2.65 21.75
N ASP A 55 -5.89 -1.71 20.81
CA ASP A 55 -5.04 -1.54 19.62
C ASP A 55 -3.70 -0.88 19.98
N ASP A 56 -3.70 0.07 20.91
CA ASP A 56 -2.49 0.74 21.37
C ASP A 56 -1.53 -0.24 22.08
N LEU A 57 -2.07 -1.12 22.94
CA LEU A 57 -1.26 -2.13 23.60
C LEU A 57 -0.62 -3.11 22.61
N GLY A 58 -1.37 -3.56 21.59
CA GLY A 58 -0.85 -4.43 20.54
C GLY A 58 0.32 -3.80 19.80
N LYS A 59 0.20 -2.50 19.43
CA LYS A 59 1.28 -1.73 18.79
C LYS A 59 2.51 -1.60 19.68
N ARG A 60 2.32 -1.32 20.97
CA ARG A 60 3.43 -1.23 21.95
C ARG A 60 4.15 -2.56 22.14
N ILE A 61 3.41 -3.67 22.16
CA ILE A 61 4.01 -5.02 22.20
C ILE A 61 4.79 -5.30 20.92
N TYR A 62 4.21 -5.02 19.75
CA TYR A 62 4.91 -5.17 18.47
C TYR A 62 6.20 -4.36 18.44
N SER A 63 6.17 -3.09 18.87
CA SER A 63 7.35 -2.23 18.89
C SER A 63 8.46 -2.77 19.80
N LEU A 64 8.12 -3.35 20.97
CA LEU A 64 9.12 -4.02 21.81
C LEU A 64 9.74 -5.25 21.13
N ILE A 65 8.95 -6.02 20.38
CA ILE A 65 9.44 -7.19 19.64
C ILE A 65 10.34 -6.76 18.48
N ALA A 66 9.86 -5.84 17.65
CA ALA A 66 10.56 -5.36 16.46
C ALA A 66 11.78 -4.48 16.77
N GLY A 67 11.89 -3.96 18.00
CA GLY A 67 13.06 -3.23 18.48
C GLY A 67 14.06 -4.07 19.30
N SER A 68 13.88 -5.39 19.37
CA SER A 68 14.74 -6.30 20.15
C SER A 68 15.23 -7.48 19.31
N ASP A 69 16.43 -7.98 19.62
CA ASP A 69 16.95 -9.25 19.07
C ASP A 69 16.38 -10.46 19.85
N GLY A 70 15.05 -10.55 19.91
CA GLY A 70 14.33 -11.56 20.68
C GLY A 70 13.89 -11.06 22.06
N ILE A 71 12.61 -11.23 22.38
CA ILE A 71 12.05 -10.82 23.68
C ILE A 71 10.98 -11.79 24.18
N THR A 72 11.06 -12.17 25.45
CA THR A 72 10.05 -13.07 26.05
C THR A 72 8.78 -12.32 26.45
N ALA A 73 7.64 -13.02 26.48
CA ALA A 73 6.37 -12.45 26.96
C ALA A 73 6.45 -11.90 28.40
N ARG A 74 7.29 -12.51 29.25
CA ARG A 74 7.56 -12.05 30.62
C ARG A 74 8.28 -10.70 30.64
N GLU A 75 9.27 -10.54 29.77
CA GLU A 75 10.01 -9.29 29.67
C GLU A 75 9.14 -8.16 29.09
N ILE A 76 8.32 -8.46 28.07
CA ILE A 76 7.31 -7.52 27.55
C ILE A 76 6.37 -7.06 28.67
N ALA A 77 5.80 -8.01 29.43
CA ALA A 77 4.90 -7.72 30.55
C ALA A 77 5.55 -6.78 31.58
N ARG A 78 6.80 -7.08 31.95
CA ARG A 78 7.59 -6.26 32.88
C ARG A 78 7.81 -4.84 32.36
N ARG A 79 8.22 -4.66 31.09
CA ARG A 79 8.47 -3.34 30.50
C ARG A 79 7.21 -2.49 30.34
N LEU A 80 6.08 -3.13 30.04
CA LEU A 80 4.82 -2.44 29.81
C LEU A 80 3.99 -2.25 31.09
N GLY A 81 4.38 -2.87 32.21
CA GLY A 81 3.63 -2.81 33.47
C GLY A 81 2.26 -3.48 33.39
N VAL A 82 2.11 -4.52 32.56
CA VAL A 82 0.86 -5.26 32.36
C VAL A 82 1.05 -6.74 32.71
N ASP A 83 -0.03 -7.45 32.98
CA ASP A 83 0.05 -8.87 33.30
C ASP A 83 0.39 -9.74 32.08
N ARG A 84 1.04 -10.88 32.32
CA ARG A 84 1.48 -11.80 31.26
C ARG A 84 0.32 -12.40 30.47
N THR A 85 -0.84 -12.59 31.08
CA THR A 85 -2.03 -13.15 30.39
C THR A 85 -2.54 -12.17 29.33
N THR A 86 -2.57 -10.88 29.66
CA THR A 86 -2.90 -9.81 28.73
C THR A 86 -1.89 -9.72 27.58
N VAL A 87 -0.58 -9.83 27.85
CA VAL A 87 0.45 -9.89 26.79
C VAL A 87 0.24 -11.09 25.88
N ASN A 88 0.09 -12.30 26.44
CA ASN A 88 -0.14 -13.51 25.65
C ASN A 88 -1.38 -13.40 24.77
N ARG A 89 -2.47 -12.81 25.27
CA ARG A 89 -3.66 -12.57 24.45
C ARG A 89 -3.33 -11.71 23.23
N GLN A 90 -2.51 -10.68 23.36
CA GLN A 90 -2.12 -9.83 22.24
C GLN A 90 -1.17 -10.55 21.27
N LEU A 91 -0.17 -11.28 21.79
CA LEU A 91 0.81 -12.01 20.98
C LEU A 91 0.15 -12.94 19.95
N TYR A 92 -0.95 -13.60 20.32
CA TYR A 92 -1.64 -14.54 19.44
C TYR A 92 -2.81 -13.96 18.64
N ASN A 93 -3.25 -12.72 18.93
CA ASN A 93 -4.46 -12.15 18.32
C ASN A 93 -4.23 -10.84 17.55
N PHE A 94 -3.20 -10.06 17.90
CA PHE A 94 -2.95 -8.79 17.24
C PHE A 94 -2.46 -9.03 15.79
N PRO A 95 -3.09 -8.44 14.76
CA PRO A 95 -2.79 -8.75 13.36
C PRO A 95 -1.32 -8.58 12.97
N PHE A 96 -0.67 -7.52 13.44
CA PHE A 96 0.75 -7.26 13.15
C PHE A 96 1.65 -8.33 13.74
N ILE A 97 1.47 -8.72 15.00
CA ILE A 97 2.30 -9.75 15.62
C ILE A 97 2.12 -11.10 14.90
N ARG A 98 0.89 -11.42 14.49
CA ARG A 98 0.62 -12.66 13.75
C ARG A 98 1.22 -12.72 12.35
N ASP A 99 1.49 -11.58 11.72
CA ASP A 99 1.97 -11.50 10.33
C ASP A 99 3.45 -11.16 10.24
N LEU A 100 3.97 -10.43 11.23
CA LEU A 100 5.29 -9.83 11.25
C LEU A 100 6.14 -10.28 12.45
N CYS A 101 5.69 -11.29 13.20
CA CYS A 101 6.51 -11.86 14.27
C CYS A 101 6.45 -13.39 14.26
N TYR A 102 7.50 -13.99 14.80
CA TYR A 102 7.54 -15.41 15.15
C TYR A 102 8.16 -15.55 16.55
N HIS A 103 8.11 -16.75 17.12
CA HIS A 103 8.92 -17.07 18.29
C HIS A 103 9.77 -18.31 18.02
N ASP A 104 10.93 -18.37 18.65
CA ASP A 104 11.82 -19.52 18.60
C ASP A 104 11.47 -20.56 19.68
N ASP A 105 12.30 -21.61 19.76
CA ASP A 105 12.18 -22.70 20.72
C ASP A 105 12.44 -22.25 22.17
N ASP A 106 13.13 -21.12 22.36
CA ASP A 106 13.38 -20.47 23.66
C ASP A 106 12.24 -19.52 24.06
N PHE A 107 11.15 -19.48 23.28
CA PHE A 107 9.98 -18.61 23.46
C PHE A 107 10.31 -17.11 23.39
N CYS A 108 11.42 -16.75 22.74
CA CYS A 108 11.73 -15.37 22.39
C CYS A 108 10.95 -15.00 21.13
N TRP A 109 10.23 -13.88 21.19
CA TRP A 109 9.53 -13.30 20.06
C TRP A 109 10.44 -12.38 19.26
N HIS A 110 10.39 -12.51 17.94
CA HIS A 110 11.23 -11.81 16.98
C HIS A 110 10.37 -11.09 15.95
N GLY A 111 10.76 -9.86 15.59
CA GLY A 111 10.16 -9.12 14.50
C GLY A 111 10.75 -9.54 13.15
N LEU A 112 9.89 -9.78 12.15
CA LEU A 112 10.27 -10.03 10.76
C LEU A 112 10.62 -8.73 10.03
N ILE A 113 10.12 -7.59 10.51
CA ILE A 113 10.59 -6.25 10.14
C ILE A 113 11.11 -5.60 11.41
N GLN A 114 12.37 -5.17 11.39
CA GLN A 114 13.01 -4.54 12.54
C GLN A 114 12.77 -3.03 12.53
N GLN A 115 12.53 -2.45 13.71
CA GLN A 115 12.36 -1.00 13.92
C GLN A 115 13.68 -0.30 14.22
N ARG A 116 14.70 -0.65 13.44
CA ARG A 116 16.01 -0.01 13.41
C ARG A 116 16.26 0.48 12.00
N THR A 117 17.05 1.53 11.84
CA THR A 117 17.39 2.06 10.51
C THR A 117 18.80 1.58 10.13
N PRO A 118 19.00 0.99 8.95
CA PRO A 118 17.98 0.61 7.96
C PRO A 118 17.05 -0.51 8.45
N HIS A 119 15.82 -0.54 7.94
CA HIS A 119 14.78 -1.47 8.37
C HIS A 119 14.97 -2.86 7.76
N ASP A 120 15.70 -3.71 8.47
CA ASP A 120 15.87 -5.11 8.10
C ASP A 120 14.51 -5.82 7.94
N GLY A 121 14.37 -6.57 6.84
CA GLY A 121 13.20 -7.40 6.54
C GLY A 121 12.11 -6.72 5.68
N LEU A 122 12.20 -5.42 5.40
CA LEU A 122 11.23 -4.75 4.50
C LEU A 122 11.16 -5.39 3.11
N TYR A 123 12.29 -5.87 2.58
CA TYR A 123 12.37 -6.53 1.27
C TYR A 123 11.37 -7.70 1.10
N ASP A 124 11.17 -8.50 2.14
CA ASP A 124 10.28 -9.66 2.09
C ASP A 124 8.79 -9.27 2.03
N TYR A 125 8.48 -8.02 2.34
CA TYR A 125 7.13 -7.46 2.39
C TYR A 125 6.89 -6.38 1.34
N ALA A 126 7.89 -6.04 0.52
CA ALA A 126 7.81 -5.04 -0.52
C ALA A 126 7.88 -5.65 -1.94
N GLY A 127 7.31 -4.93 -2.90
CA GLY A 127 7.52 -5.20 -4.31
C GLY A 127 8.96 -4.87 -4.73
N TRP A 128 9.49 -3.76 -4.22
CA TRP A 128 10.90 -3.39 -4.34
C TRP A 128 11.33 -2.66 -3.06
N TYR A 129 12.56 -2.89 -2.60
CA TYR A 129 13.14 -2.21 -1.46
C TYR A 129 14.63 -2.01 -1.69
N GLY A 130 15.12 -0.81 -1.37
CA GLY A 130 16.53 -0.46 -1.43
C GLY A 130 16.74 1.00 -1.03
N THR A 131 17.94 1.49 -1.24
CA THR A 131 18.29 2.90 -1.06
C THR A 131 17.93 3.73 -2.29
N VAL A 132 17.82 5.05 -2.12
CA VAL A 132 17.66 5.99 -3.25
C VAL A 132 18.81 5.87 -4.24
N ALA A 133 20.05 5.71 -3.77
CA ALA A 133 21.20 5.51 -4.65
C ALA A 133 21.05 4.26 -5.55
N GLU A 134 20.61 3.13 -4.98
CA GLU A 134 20.36 1.90 -5.74
C GLU A 134 19.22 2.07 -6.74
N PHE A 135 18.12 2.72 -6.33
CA PHE A 135 16.98 3.00 -7.19
C PHE A 135 17.35 3.81 -8.44
N LEU A 136 18.16 4.85 -8.26
CA LEU A 136 18.60 5.75 -9.34
C LEU A 136 19.68 5.12 -10.22
N ALA A 137 20.51 4.24 -9.67
CA ALA A 137 21.50 3.49 -10.43
C ALA A 137 20.89 2.36 -11.28
N GLN A 138 19.74 1.83 -10.87
CA GLN A 138 19.08 0.71 -11.55
C GLN A 138 18.31 1.19 -12.80
N PRO A 139 18.54 0.62 -14.00
CA PRO A 139 17.73 0.93 -15.18
C PRO A 139 16.27 0.52 -15.01
N GLU A 140 15.33 1.29 -15.58
CA GLU A 140 13.89 1.05 -15.45
C GLU A 140 13.47 -0.39 -15.80
N PRO A 141 13.91 -1.02 -16.91
CA PRO A 141 13.47 -2.39 -17.23
C PRO A 141 13.87 -3.40 -16.16
N SER A 142 15.05 -3.24 -15.57
CA SER A 142 15.57 -4.11 -14.50
C SER A 142 14.79 -3.90 -13.21
N TRP A 143 14.57 -2.63 -12.84
CA TRP A 143 13.75 -2.27 -11.68
C TRP A 143 12.33 -2.79 -11.80
N LEU A 144 11.68 -2.63 -12.97
CA LEU A 144 10.31 -3.07 -13.19
C LEU A 144 10.20 -4.60 -13.15
N ALA A 145 11.20 -5.33 -13.66
CA ALA A 145 11.25 -6.78 -13.57
C ALA A 145 11.36 -7.24 -12.12
N GLU A 146 12.20 -6.59 -11.32
CA GLU A 146 12.34 -6.89 -9.89
C GLU A 146 11.06 -6.55 -9.11
N LEU A 147 10.48 -5.37 -9.35
CA LEU A 147 9.20 -4.96 -8.75
C LEU A 147 8.09 -5.98 -9.02
N LYS A 148 7.98 -6.50 -10.25
CA LYS A 148 6.99 -7.53 -10.61
C LYS A 148 7.23 -8.84 -9.86
N GLN A 149 8.49 -9.25 -9.71
CA GLN A 149 8.84 -10.44 -8.94
C GLN A 149 8.52 -10.26 -7.46
N GLY A 150 8.86 -9.12 -6.87
CA GLY A 150 8.54 -8.82 -5.47
C GLY A 150 7.04 -8.71 -5.24
N CYS A 151 6.30 -8.05 -6.11
CA CYS A 151 4.84 -8.02 -6.07
C CYS A 151 4.24 -9.43 -6.07
N THR A 152 4.77 -10.33 -6.90
CA THR A 152 4.33 -11.74 -6.91
C THR A 152 4.67 -12.43 -5.58
N ARG A 153 5.87 -12.23 -5.04
CA ARG A 153 6.34 -12.77 -3.76
C ARG A 153 5.41 -12.37 -2.60
N ILE A 154 4.99 -11.11 -2.56
CA ILE A 154 4.13 -10.59 -1.49
C ILE A 154 2.64 -10.87 -1.69
N GLY A 155 2.26 -11.52 -2.79
CA GLY A 155 0.88 -11.90 -3.11
C GLY A 155 0.03 -10.77 -3.72
N ARG A 156 0.67 -9.78 -4.34
CA ARG A 156 0.00 -8.73 -5.13
C ARG A 156 -0.48 -9.32 -6.46
N ASN A 157 -1.75 -9.13 -6.77
CA ASN A 157 -2.28 -9.52 -8.08
C ASN A 157 -1.82 -8.51 -9.15
N LEU A 158 -1.10 -9.00 -10.16
CA LEU A 158 -0.51 -8.21 -11.25
C LEU A 158 -1.28 -8.38 -12.56
N ASN A 159 -2.62 -8.28 -12.53
CA ASN A 159 -3.41 -8.33 -13.75
C ASN A 159 -3.26 -7.02 -14.53
N ASP A 160 -2.59 -7.07 -15.68
CA ASP A 160 -2.31 -5.89 -16.52
C ASP A 160 -3.54 -5.32 -17.26
N THR A 161 -4.74 -5.80 -16.92
CA THR A 161 -6.01 -5.40 -17.56
C THR A 161 -6.37 -3.92 -17.32
N ARG A 162 -5.60 -3.21 -16.48
CA ARG A 162 -5.87 -1.82 -16.06
C ARG A 162 -4.68 -0.88 -16.22
N GLY A 163 -3.62 -1.27 -16.94
CA GLY A 163 -2.43 -0.42 -17.11
C GLY A 163 -1.61 -0.24 -15.84
N LEU A 164 -1.59 -1.26 -14.97
CA LEU A 164 -0.85 -1.22 -13.70
C LEU A 164 0.66 -1.01 -13.94
N PHE A 165 1.20 -1.61 -14.99
CA PHE A 165 2.63 -1.45 -15.30
C PHE A 165 2.95 -0.05 -15.83
N HIS A 166 2.01 0.60 -16.51
CA HIS A 166 2.15 2.02 -16.86
C HIS A 166 2.15 2.90 -15.62
N SER A 167 1.25 2.66 -14.65
CA SER A 167 1.31 3.40 -13.38
C SER A 167 2.62 3.20 -12.63
N PHE A 168 3.22 2.00 -12.66
CA PHE A 168 4.55 1.81 -12.06
C PHE A 168 5.64 2.62 -12.75
N ALA A 169 5.61 2.71 -14.08
CA ALA A 169 6.55 3.54 -14.83
C ALA A 169 6.37 5.03 -14.54
N ASP A 170 5.13 5.54 -14.56
CA ASP A 170 4.82 6.95 -14.24
C ASP A 170 5.22 7.30 -12.79
N THR A 171 4.96 6.40 -11.84
CA THR A 171 5.41 6.55 -10.45
C THR A 171 6.94 6.58 -10.39
N ARG A 172 7.64 5.69 -11.10
CA ARG A 172 9.11 5.68 -11.13
C ARG A 172 9.65 7.01 -11.66
N GLU A 173 9.13 7.49 -12.78
CA GLU A 173 9.54 8.76 -13.40
C GLU A 173 9.37 9.92 -12.41
N THR A 174 8.22 10.00 -11.75
CA THR A 174 7.96 11.02 -10.72
C THR A 174 8.95 10.92 -9.55
N MET A 175 9.26 9.71 -9.10
CA MET A 175 10.23 9.50 -8.01
C MET A 175 11.66 9.86 -8.43
N VAL A 176 12.07 9.56 -9.66
CA VAL A 176 13.38 9.99 -10.20
C VAL A 176 13.47 11.51 -10.21
N GLN A 177 12.44 12.20 -10.72
CA GLN A 177 12.39 13.65 -10.75
C GLN A 177 12.48 14.26 -9.35
N LEU A 178 11.73 13.71 -8.38
CA LEU A 178 11.80 14.12 -6.97
C LEU A 178 13.24 14.06 -6.44
N PHE A 179 13.94 12.95 -6.62
CA PHE A 179 15.29 12.81 -6.06
C PHE A 179 16.31 13.71 -6.77
N ASP A 180 16.13 13.99 -8.06
CA ASP A 180 16.92 14.99 -8.77
C ASP A 180 16.69 16.40 -8.21
N ASP A 181 15.44 16.77 -7.90
CA ASP A 181 15.12 18.06 -7.30
C ASP A 181 15.66 18.21 -5.88
N LEU A 182 15.53 17.16 -5.06
CA LEU A 182 16.14 17.12 -3.73
C LEU A 182 17.67 17.31 -3.79
N ARG A 183 18.35 16.65 -4.74
CA ARG A 183 19.80 16.81 -4.95
C ARG A 183 20.16 18.22 -5.41
N ARG A 184 19.35 18.86 -6.27
CA ARG A 184 19.55 20.27 -6.68
C ARG A 184 19.43 21.23 -5.49
N CYS A 185 18.62 20.88 -4.49
CA CYS A 185 18.51 21.59 -3.21
C CYS A 185 19.57 21.17 -2.17
N ASN A 186 20.62 20.43 -2.56
CA ASN A 186 21.67 19.92 -1.68
C ASN A 186 21.17 19.00 -0.55
N VAL A 187 20.04 18.33 -0.72
CA VAL A 187 19.54 17.33 0.22
C VAL A 187 20.29 16.01 -0.01
N SER A 188 20.97 15.52 1.03
CA SER A 188 21.64 14.22 1.00
C SER A 188 20.62 13.08 1.16
N CYS A 189 20.05 12.63 0.04
CA CYS A 189 19.01 11.60 0.02
C CYS A 189 19.48 10.19 -0.37
N ASP A 190 20.74 10.00 -0.79
CA ASP A 190 21.25 8.74 -1.35
C ASP A 190 21.06 7.53 -0.44
N SER A 191 21.16 7.70 0.87
CA SER A 191 21.02 6.63 1.87
C SER A 191 19.59 6.46 2.40
N TRP A 192 18.62 7.23 1.91
CA TRP A 192 17.23 7.09 2.34
C TRP A 192 16.68 5.76 1.83
N GLU A 193 15.81 5.13 2.62
CA GLU A 193 15.21 3.88 2.21
C GLU A 193 13.96 4.17 1.36
N LEU A 194 13.76 3.37 0.32
CA LEU A 194 12.68 3.51 -0.62
C LEU A 194 11.99 2.15 -0.78
N VAL A 195 10.67 2.15 -0.62
CA VAL A 195 9.84 0.96 -0.67
C VAL A 195 8.76 1.16 -1.72
N PHE A 196 8.60 0.22 -2.64
CA PHE A 196 7.46 0.17 -3.56
C PHE A 196 6.56 -1.02 -3.21
N GLU A 197 5.24 -0.80 -3.28
CA GLU A 197 4.22 -1.82 -3.04
C GLU A 197 4.41 -2.55 -1.70
N LEU A 198 4.49 -1.80 -0.59
CA LEU A 198 4.65 -2.38 0.74
C LEU A 198 3.35 -3.06 1.20
N ARG A 199 3.38 -4.38 1.35
CA ARG A 199 2.25 -5.16 1.84
C ARG A 199 2.14 -5.07 3.36
N ILE A 200 0.99 -4.64 3.84
CA ILE A 200 0.63 -4.70 5.25
C ILE A 200 -0.65 -5.50 5.43
N LYS A 201 -0.63 -6.47 6.34
CA LYS A 201 -1.82 -7.23 6.72
C LYS A 201 -2.47 -6.62 7.96
N VAL A 202 -3.54 -5.86 7.74
CA VAL A 202 -4.26 -5.14 8.80
C VAL A 202 -5.39 -5.98 9.42
N GLY A 203 -5.64 -7.18 8.90
CA GLY A 203 -6.63 -8.11 9.44
C GLY A 203 -6.52 -9.50 8.81
N LYS A 204 -7.37 -10.44 9.24
CA LYS A 204 -7.30 -11.85 8.81
C LYS A 204 -7.29 -12.00 7.28
N TRP A 205 -8.11 -11.21 6.59
CA TRP A 205 -8.32 -11.27 5.14
C TRP A 205 -7.98 -9.97 4.41
N VAL A 206 -7.54 -8.94 5.14
CA VAL A 206 -7.33 -7.61 4.59
C VAL A 206 -5.85 -7.33 4.48
N ARG A 207 -5.40 -7.12 3.24
CA ARG A 207 -4.07 -6.63 2.91
C ARG A 207 -4.21 -5.28 2.22
N ILE A 208 -3.33 -4.36 2.58
CA ILE A 208 -3.14 -3.10 1.87
C ILE A 208 -1.75 -3.13 1.25
N TYR A 209 -1.59 -2.40 0.14
CA TYR A 209 -0.33 -2.18 -0.52
C TYR A 209 -0.15 -0.68 -0.59
N ALA A 210 0.86 -0.14 0.10
CA ALA A 210 1.23 1.26 -0.03
C ALA A 210 2.08 1.42 -1.30
N ASP A 211 1.71 2.35 -2.17
CA ASP A 211 2.35 2.51 -3.49
C ASP A 211 3.85 2.79 -3.34
N VAL A 212 4.20 3.87 -2.64
CA VAL A 212 5.60 4.22 -2.32
C VAL A 212 5.73 4.69 -0.88
N VAL A 213 6.76 4.23 -0.19
CA VAL A 213 7.18 4.74 1.12
C VAL A 213 8.62 5.22 1.03
N VAL A 214 8.87 6.47 1.41
CA VAL A 214 10.22 7.04 1.52
C VAL A 214 10.55 7.21 2.99
N ILE A 215 11.68 6.66 3.43
CA ILE A 215 12.16 6.73 4.81
C ILE A 215 13.43 7.58 4.84
N ALA A 216 13.27 8.81 5.33
CA ALA A 216 14.31 9.79 5.52
C ALA A 216 14.72 9.85 7.01
N PRO A 217 15.83 10.53 7.36
CA PRO A 217 16.19 10.76 8.75
C PRO A 217 15.04 11.39 9.55
N GLY A 218 14.55 10.64 10.55
CA GLY A 218 13.49 11.09 11.45
C GLY A 218 12.10 11.27 10.83
N ASN A 219 11.89 10.91 9.56
CA ASN A 219 10.61 11.07 8.87
C ASN A 219 10.33 9.93 7.89
N ALA A 220 9.07 9.55 7.75
CA ALA A 220 8.60 8.71 6.66
C ALA A 220 7.49 9.42 5.87
N PHE A 221 7.41 9.10 4.59
CA PHE A 221 6.43 9.65 3.67
C PHE A 221 5.71 8.50 2.98
N SER A 222 4.39 8.45 3.11
CA SER A 222 3.54 7.47 2.42
C SER A 222 2.92 8.15 1.21
N LEU A 223 3.41 7.84 0.02
CA LEU A 223 2.99 8.48 -1.22
C LEU A 223 2.00 7.54 -1.94
N GLU A 224 0.74 7.96 -2.04
CA GLU A 224 -0.30 7.29 -2.81
C GLU A 224 -0.41 7.96 -4.18
N PHE A 225 -0.20 7.21 -5.26
CA PHE A 225 -0.19 7.76 -6.61
C PHE A 225 -1.54 7.62 -7.30
N LYS A 226 -1.96 8.67 -8.01
CA LYS A 226 -3.14 8.67 -8.88
C LYS A 226 -2.82 9.33 -10.21
N MET A 227 -3.11 8.61 -11.29
CA MET A 227 -3.08 9.14 -12.66
C MET A 227 -4.31 10.01 -12.94
N LYS A 228 -4.48 11.07 -12.16
CA LYS A 228 -5.61 12.01 -12.16
C LYS A 228 -5.11 13.43 -11.94
N ASP A 229 -6.00 14.38 -12.18
CA ASP A 229 -5.81 15.83 -12.06
C ASP A 229 -6.64 16.44 -10.90
N ALA A 230 -7.43 15.62 -10.20
CA ALA A 230 -8.25 16.03 -9.07
C ALA A 230 -8.11 15.05 -7.91
N ALA A 231 -8.30 15.57 -6.69
CA ALA A 231 -8.25 14.83 -5.43
C ALA A 231 -9.66 14.71 -4.81
N PRO A 232 -10.51 13.76 -5.26
CA PRO A 232 -11.76 13.49 -4.58
C PRO A 232 -11.51 13.06 -3.13
N GLN A 233 -12.38 13.44 -2.19
CA GLN A 233 -12.21 13.16 -0.76
C GLN A 233 -11.91 11.68 -0.47
N SER A 234 -12.53 10.74 -1.19
CA SER A 234 -12.28 9.31 -1.02
C SER A 234 -10.81 8.89 -1.26
N GLU A 235 -10.07 9.61 -2.10
CA GLU A 235 -8.64 9.36 -2.34
C GLU A 235 -7.77 10.01 -1.26
N VAL A 236 -8.17 11.17 -0.75
CA VAL A 236 -7.56 11.81 0.42
C VAL A 236 -7.67 10.89 1.64
N ASP A 237 -8.87 10.36 1.89
CA ASP A 237 -9.11 9.41 2.98
C ASP A 237 -8.32 8.11 2.78
N GLN A 238 -8.14 7.66 1.53
CA GLN A 238 -7.33 6.48 1.23
C GLN A 238 -5.86 6.71 1.56
N ALA A 239 -5.29 7.87 1.19
CA ALA A 239 -3.90 8.22 1.52
C ALA A 239 -3.69 8.33 3.03
N ALA A 240 -4.63 8.94 3.77
CA ALA A 240 -4.57 9.03 5.23
C ALA A 240 -4.60 7.65 5.93
N LYS A 241 -5.44 6.74 5.42
CA LYS A 241 -5.73 5.44 6.04
C LYS A 241 -4.49 4.60 6.33
N TYR A 242 -3.43 4.71 5.54
CA TYR A 242 -2.26 3.84 5.65
C TYR A 242 -1.23 4.33 6.68
N ALA A 243 -1.18 5.64 6.94
CA ALA A 243 -0.21 6.24 7.86
C ALA A 243 -0.13 5.56 9.24
N PRO A 244 -1.23 5.28 9.98
CA PRO A 244 -1.12 4.67 11.30
C PRO A 244 -0.61 3.21 11.27
N TYR A 245 -0.83 2.49 10.17
CA TYR A 245 -0.31 1.14 9.98
C TYR A 245 1.17 1.16 9.64
N LEU A 246 1.58 2.06 8.74
CA LEU A 246 2.98 2.28 8.40
C LEU A 246 3.79 2.70 9.62
N GLN A 247 3.28 3.64 10.43
CA GLN A 247 3.96 4.05 11.66
C GLN A 247 4.07 2.89 12.66
N THR A 248 3.10 1.98 12.68
CA THR A 248 3.21 0.76 13.50
C THR A 248 4.35 -0.13 13.01
N VAL A 249 4.54 -0.29 11.70
CA VAL A 249 5.59 -1.14 11.10
C VAL A 249 6.96 -0.50 11.28
N LEU A 250 7.12 0.76 10.87
CA LEU A 250 8.39 1.49 10.86
C LEU A 250 8.85 1.91 12.27
N GLY A 251 7.90 2.13 13.17
CA GLY A 251 8.19 2.40 14.57
C GLY A 251 7.64 3.73 15.06
N PRO A 252 7.37 3.82 16.37
CA PRO A 252 6.67 4.95 16.96
C PRO A 252 7.46 6.27 16.87
N GLN A 253 8.78 6.19 16.72
CA GLN A 253 9.66 7.37 16.61
C GLN A 253 9.68 7.98 15.20
N LEU A 254 9.12 7.29 14.20
CA LEU A 254 9.14 7.73 12.81
C LEU A 254 7.74 8.24 12.41
N PRO A 255 7.47 9.55 12.46
CA PRO A 255 6.20 10.08 11.98
C PRO A 255 6.03 9.80 10.49
N VAL A 256 4.84 9.35 10.10
CA VAL A 256 4.48 9.10 8.70
C VAL A 256 3.61 10.25 8.20
N THR A 257 4.11 10.97 7.21
CA THR A 257 3.34 11.99 6.49
C THR A 257 2.65 11.33 5.29
N PRO A 258 1.31 11.22 5.27
CA PRO A 258 0.60 10.74 4.10
C PRO A 258 0.55 11.82 3.02
N ALA A 259 0.74 11.42 1.77
CA ALA A 259 0.62 12.28 0.62
C ALA A 259 -0.16 11.61 -0.51
N LEU A 260 -1.00 12.38 -1.18
CA LEU A 260 -1.66 12.03 -2.42
C LEU A 260 -0.91 12.71 -3.57
N VAL A 261 -0.41 11.92 -4.51
CA VAL A 261 0.41 12.40 -5.63
C VAL A 261 -0.39 12.27 -6.93
N LEU A 262 -0.70 13.40 -7.56
CA LEU A 262 -1.46 13.49 -8.80
C LEU A 262 -0.51 13.62 -9.99
N THR A 263 -0.36 12.58 -10.80
CA THR A 263 0.63 12.58 -11.90
C THR A 263 0.14 13.27 -13.18
N ARG A 264 -1.15 13.67 -13.24
CA ARG A 264 -1.68 14.47 -14.36
C ARG A 264 -1.97 15.93 -14.00
N CYS A 265 -1.72 16.30 -12.75
CA CYS A 265 -1.76 17.67 -12.29
C CYS A 265 -0.37 18.31 -12.44
N SER A 266 -0.30 19.63 -12.35
CA SER A 266 0.96 20.40 -12.37
C SER A 266 0.85 21.57 -11.40
N ASP A 267 1.98 22.08 -10.93
CA ASP A 267 2.06 23.28 -10.08
C ASP A 267 1.08 23.28 -8.90
N THR A 268 0.90 22.12 -8.25
CA THR A 268 -0.06 21.95 -7.15
C THR A 268 0.65 21.42 -5.91
N PHE A 269 0.53 22.16 -4.82
CA PHE A 269 0.86 21.69 -3.48
C PHE A 269 -0.11 22.31 -2.47
N GLU A 270 -0.81 21.48 -1.71
CA GLU A 270 -1.72 21.93 -0.66
C GLU A 270 -1.82 20.91 0.48
N MET A 271 -2.23 21.38 1.67
CA MET A 271 -2.53 20.50 2.81
C MET A 271 -4.03 20.29 2.91
N LEU A 272 -4.47 19.07 2.62
CA LEU A 272 -5.85 18.64 2.75
C LEU A 272 -6.10 17.99 4.11
N THR A 273 -7.37 17.77 4.43
CA THR A 273 -7.79 17.08 5.66
C THR A 273 -8.69 15.91 5.28
N ALA A 274 -8.33 14.71 5.72
CA ALA A 274 -9.16 13.52 5.61
C ALA A 274 -10.36 13.59 6.56
N ASP A 275 -11.37 12.76 6.33
CA ASP A 275 -12.59 12.70 7.15
C ASP A 275 -12.32 12.36 8.64
N ASP A 276 -11.19 11.71 8.93
CA ASP A 276 -10.76 11.38 10.29
C ASP A 276 -9.93 12.49 10.96
N GLY A 277 -9.74 13.63 10.29
CA GLY A 277 -8.96 14.77 10.74
C GLY A 277 -7.46 14.69 10.44
N THR A 278 -6.98 13.61 9.81
CA THR A 278 -5.58 13.49 9.40
C THR A 278 -5.24 14.48 8.30
N HIS A 279 -4.14 15.23 8.46
CA HIS A 279 -3.62 16.08 7.39
C HIS A 279 -2.90 15.24 6.33
N VAL A 280 -3.24 15.47 5.07
CA VAL A 280 -2.68 14.79 3.90
C VAL A 280 -2.09 15.85 2.97
N ALA A 281 -0.83 15.69 2.57
CA ALA A 281 -0.26 16.56 1.56
C ALA A 281 -0.78 16.15 0.17
N LEU A 282 -1.37 17.08 -0.57
CA LEU A 282 -1.61 16.91 -1.98
C LEU A 282 -0.44 17.52 -2.75
N ALA A 283 0.10 16.79 -3.72
CA ALA A 283 1.09 17.34 -4.63
C ALA A 283 0.89 16.83 -6.06
N SER A 284 1.15 17.68 -7.04
CA SER A 284 1.50 17.22 -8.39
C SER A 284 2.93 16.66 -8.39
N GLY A 285 3.26 15.85 -9.41
CA GLY A 285 4.58 15.21 -9.49
C GLY A 285 5.75 16.21 -9.49
N ASP A 286 5.59 17.33 -10.19
CA ASP A 286 6.54 18.45 -10.28
C ASP A 286 6.64 19.30 -9.01
N MET A 287 5.72 19.13 -8.06
CA MET A 287 5.70 19.84 -6.77
C MET A 287 5.92 18.92 -5.57
N LEU A 288 6.25 17.64 -5.82
CA LEU A 288 6.37 16.61 -4.78
C LEU A 288 7.44 16.94 -3.74
N MET A 289 8.51 17.67 -4.11
CA MET A 289 9.54 18.08 -3.15
C MET A 289 9.00 18.90 -1.97
N ASN A 290 7.91 19.66 -2.16
CA ASN A 290 7.31 20.50 -1.12
C ASN A 290 6.72 19.66 0.02
N VAL A 291 6.27 18.44 -0.28
CA VAL A 291 5.83 17.46 0.74
C VAL A 291 6.97 17.14 1.71
N PHE A 292 8.19 17.03 1.20
CA PHE A 292 9.38 16.73 1.98
C PHE A 292 9.88 17.97 2.72
N ASP A 293 9.90 19.12 2.05
CA ASP A 293 10.33 20.38 2.68
C ASP A 293 9.48 20.77 3.89
N GLU A 294 8.17 20.50 3.86
CA GLU A 294 7.27 20.80 4.98
C GLU A 294 7.71 20.11 6.29
N ARG A 295 8.41 18.97 6.19
CA ARG A 295 8.96 18.24 7.34
C ARG A 295 10.44 18.45 7.55
N LEU A 296 11.22 18.56 6.48
CA LEU A 296 12.67 18.57 6.51
C LEU A 296 13.27 19.98 6.51
N ARG A 297 12.50 21.00 6.11
CA ARG A 297 12.83 22.43 6.13
C ARG A 297 14.18 22.74 5.46
N PHE A 298 14.38 22.26 4.24
CA PHE A 298 15.61 22.47 3.47
C PHE A 298 15.54 23.66 2.50
N LEU A 299 14.36 24.25 2.28
CA LEU A 299 14.18 25.49 1.51
C LEU A 299 14.15 26.76 2.37
N ALA A 300 14.18 26.62 3.70
CA ALA A 300 14.05 27.70 4.68
C ALA A 300 15.38 28.39 5.03
#